data_AF-A0AAP2VKR2-F1
#
_entry.id   AF-A0AAP2VKR2-F1
#
_cell.length_a   1.000
_cell.length_b   1.000
_cell.length_c   1.000
_cell.angle_alpha   90.00
_cell.angle_beta   90.00
_cell.angle_gamma   90.00
#
_symmetry.space_group_name_H-M   'P 1'
#
loop_
_entity.id
_entity.type
_entity.pdbx_description
1 polymer ?
#
loop_
_entity_poly.entity_id
_entity_poly.type
_entity_poly.pdbx_seq_one_letter_code
_entity_poly.pdbx_strand_id
1 'polypeptide(L)'
;MRKEPRSIELLSPAKDLICGREAINHGADAVYIGAPKFGARAAAGNTLDDIRQLCDYAHLYSARIYVALNTILKEEELAEAEQMIWQLYEAGADALIVQDMGITQLNLPPIPLHASTQTDNRTPEKVRFLQEVGFTQVVLARELSLNQIREIAERTTVPLEVFVHGALCVSYSGQCYLSAALSGRSANRGECAQYCRLPYSLIDADGKEIVSGKHLLSLKDMNRGEYLEELLDAGVSSLKIEGRLKDVSYVKNVTAWYRKKLDAILARRPEYRRASAGHSTYTFEPVAEKSFNRGFTPFLWKERTKDITSFDTPKSLGEPVGTVKELKGNSFTIAGLKQLNNGDGLTFFNEKGELEGFRVNRVEANRIFTLDRPAIRPKMPLYRNFDQEFDKLLSKPSAERKLSVRMEFQDNAFGFTLSMTDETGARIMLTRPFEKEPARRDQAENIRTQLSKLGNTPFEAVEVTVAMSDNWFVPSSLLAEMRRQGVERLISTRRIRYRREEARPVKPCVGEATEIPFPEKRLTYLGNVSNSKAGAFYKAHGVTAVEDAFELSPRKDVPLMFTKHCLRYSMGWCPTYQKQKSPYKEPYFLRYKETLLRLRFDCKNCQMLIYAEE
;
A
#
# COMPACT_ATOMS: atom_id res chain seq x y z
N MET A 1 -9.13 -26.47 22.34
CA MET A 1 -8.85 -25.01 22.50
C MET A 1 -9.30 -24.31 21.23
N ARG A 2 -10.16 -23.28 21.30
CA ARG A 2 -10.48 -22.48 20.11
C ARG A 2 -9.22 -21.68 19.74
N LYS A 3 -8.72 -21.82 18.51
CA LYS A 3 -7.58 -21.05 18.00
C LYS A 3 -7.95 -19.57 18.04
N GLU A 4 -7.08 -18.70 18.55
CA GLU A 4 -7.37 -17.26 18.54
C GLU A 4 -7.60 -16.76 17.10
N PRO A 5 -8.55 -15.83 16.88
CA PRO A 5 -8.76 -15.25 15.55
C PRO A 5 -7.49 -14.57 15.04
N ARG A 6 -7.12 -14.83 13.79
CA ARG A 6 -5.95 -14.22 13.15
C ARG A 6 -6.27 -12.76 12.82
N SER A 7 -5.40 -11.85 13.25
CA SER A 7 -5.52 -10.43 12.92
C SER A 7 -5.17 -10.19 11.45
N ILE A 8 -6.06 -9.50 10.75
CA ILE A 8 -5.92 -9.11 9.34
C ILE A 8 -5.70 -7.60 9.28
N GLU A 9 -4.64 -7.21 8.59
CA GLU A 9 -4.20 -5.83 8.45
C GLU A 9 -4.46 -5.31 7.03
N LEU A 10 -5.20 -4.21 6.92
CA LEU A 10 -5.20 -3.37 5.73
C LEU A 10 -4.10 -2.31 5.85
N LEU A 11 -3.06 -2.45 5.02
CA LEU A 11 -1.90 -1.55 5.02
C LEU A 11 -2.00 -0.52 3.89
N SER A 12 -2.20 0.74 4.25
CA SER A 12 -2.35 1.86 3.30
C SER A 12 -1.08 2.69 3.13
N PRO A 13 -0.84 3.28 1.94
CA PRO A 13 0.29 4.17 1.71
C PRO A 13 0.02 5.57 2.25
N ALA A 14 1.08 6.25 2.66
CA ALA A 14 1.07 7.68 2.91
C ALA A 14 2.19 8.39 2.15
N LYS A 15 1.83 9.37 1.32
CA LYS A 15 2.79 10.30 0.72
C LYS A 15 3.37 11.24 1.79
N ASP A 16 2.49 11.72 2.66
CA ASP A 16 2.74 12.69 3.73
C ASP A 16 1.84 12.44 4.95
N LEU A 17 2.03 13.24 6.02
CA LEU A 17 1.24 13.18 7.26
C LEU A 17 -0.27 13.25 7.00
N ILE A 18 -0.71 14.12 6.08
CA ILE A 18 -2.14 14.30 5.77
C ILE A 18 -2.70 13.01 5.17
N CYS A 19 -2.01 12.44 4.17
CA CYS A 19 -2.39 11.16 3.59
C CYS A 19 -2.43 10.05 4.64
N GLY A 20 -1.47 10.01 5.57
CA GLY A 20 -1.43 9.03 6.64
C GLY A 20 -2.63 9.11 7.58
N ARG A 21 -2.99 10.32 8.04
CA ARG A 21 -4.15 10.52 8.91
C ARG A 21 -5.45 10.14 8.20
N GLU A 22 -5.59 10.53 6.93
CA GLU A 22 -6.77 10.18 6.15
C GLU A 22 -6.85 8.68 5.86
N ALA A 23 -5.73 7.98 5.64
CA ALA A 23 -5.73 6.52 5.55
C ALA A 23 -6.29 5.87 6.82
N ILE A 24 -5.85 6.31 8.01
CA ILE A 24 -6.37 5.82 9.29
C ILE A 24 -7.87 6.10 9.41
N ASN A 25 -8.33 7.32 9.09
CA ASN A 25 -9.74 7.68 9.12
C ASN A 25 -10.60 6.83 8.18
N HIS A 26 -10.03 6.43 7.03
CA HIS A 26 -10.73 5.63 6.04
C HIS A 26 -10.63 4.11 6.28
N GLY A 27 -10.04 3.69 7.40
CA GLY A 27 -10.11 2.33 7.91
C GLY A 27 -8.82 1.50 7.75
N ALA A 28 -7.68 2.13 7.45
CA ALA A 28 -6.40 1.45 7.45
C ALA A 28 -6.07 0.90 8.86
N ASP A 29 -5.63 -0.35 8.92
CA ASP A 29 -5.15 -0.96 10.16
C ASP A 29 -3.67 -0.62 10.42
N ALA A 30 -2.94 -0.33 9.35
CA ALA A 30 -1.59 0.20 9.41
C ALA A 30 -1.34 1.16 8.24
N VAL A 31 -0.36 2.05 8.41
CA VAL A 31 0.09 2.98 7.37
C VAL A 31 1.58 2.83 7.17
N TYR A 32 2.03 2.78 5.90
CA TYR A 32 3.45 2.88 5.60
C TYR A 32 3.82 4.22 4.96
N ILE A 33 4.88 4.85 5.49
CA ILE A 33 5.37 6.19 5.11
C ILE A 33 6.88 6.15 4.85
N GLY A 34 7.40 7.09 4.04
CA GLY A 34 8.84 7.16 3.75
C GLY A 34 9.62 7.82 4.89
N ALA A 35 10.76 7.24 5.28
CA ALA A 35 11.74 7.91 6.14
C ALA A 35 12.26 9.22 5.47
N PRO A 36 12.89 10.14 6.23
CA PRO A 36 13.50 11.33 5.66
C PRO A 36 14.46 11.03 4.48
N LYS A 37 15.21 9.93 4.56
CA LYS A 37 16.09 9.43 3.49
C LYS A 37 16.00 7.90 3.38
N PHE A 38 16.71 7.32 2.40
CA PHE A 38 16.87 5.87 2.21
C PHE A 38 15.56 5.09 1.92
N GLY A 39 14.53 5.78 1.45
CA GLY A 39 13.30 5.16 0.94
C GLY A 39 13.37 4.91 -0.56
N ALA A 40 12.73 3.85 -1.06
CA ALA A 40 12.69 3.52 -2.50
C ALA A 40 11.91 4.51 -3.41
N ARG A 41 11.66 5.73 -2.92
CA ARG A 41 11.10 6.89 -3.62
C ARG A 41 11.76 8.12 -2.99
N ALA A 42 12.88 8.56 -3.55
CA ALA A 42 13.66 9.67 -3.00
C ALA A 42 12.81 10.96 -2.83
N ALA A 43 11.85 11.19 -3.73
CA ALA A 43 10.94 12.33 -3.71
C ALA A 43 9.78 12.25 -2.67
N ALA A 44 9.74 11.23 -1.81
CA ALA A 44 8.67 11.01 -0.83
C ALA A 44 9.21 10.82 0.59
N GLY A 45 10.27 11.56 0.93
CA GLY A 45 10.79 11.62 2.30
C GLY A 45 9.92 12.51 3.19
N ASN A 46 9.77 12.13 4.46
CA ASN A 46 8.97 12.84 5.44
C ASN A 46 9.82 13.25 6.63
N THR A 47 9.46 14.35 7.30
CA THR A 47 10.21 14.79 8.48
C THR A 47 9.97 13.84 9.66
N LEU A 48 10.91 13.80 10.61
CA LEU A 48 10.74 13.01 11.83
C LEU A 48 9.53 13.48 12.65
N ASP A 49 9.23 14.79 12.65
CA ASP A 49 8.08 15.34 13.36
C ASP A 49 6.76 14.94 12.72
N ASP A 50 6.67 14.92 11.38
CA ASP A 50 5.50 14.40 10.67
C ASP A 50 5.24 12.93 11.03
N ILE A 51 6.30 12.12 11.10
CA ILE A 51 6.19 10.70 11.48
C ILE A 51 5.71 10.58 12.93
N ARG A 52 6.27 11.37 13.86
CA ARG A 52 5.85 11.40 15.26
C ARG A 52 4.37 11.77 15.40
N GLN A 53 3.94 12.84 14.75
CA GLN A 53 2.53 13.26 14.75
C GLN A 53 1.60 12.18 14.17
N LEU A 54 2.06 11.46 13.14
CA LEU A 54 1.30 10.35 12.56
C LEU A 54 1.19 9.17 13.54
N CYS A 55 2.28 8.78 14.22
CA CYS A 55 2.28 7.76 15.26
C CYS A 55 1.30 8.10 16.38
N ASP A 56 1.39 9.32 16.95
CA ASP A 56 0.51 9.81 18.01
C ASP A 56 -0.98 9.70 17.63
N TYR A 57 -1.29 9.95 16.35
CA TYR A 57 -2.64 9.87 15.82
C TYR A 57 -3.09 8.42 15.57
N ALA A 58 -2.24 7.59 14.99
CA ALA A 58 -2.57 6.21 14.62
C ALA A 58 -2.72 5.30 15.84
N HIS A 59 -1.84 5.45 16.84
CA HIS A 59 -1.84 4.63 18.07
C HIS A 59 -3.12 4.81 18.89
N LEU A 60 -3.80 5.96 18.76
CA LEU A 60 -5.13 6.16 19.33
C LEU A 60 -6.14 5.11 18.84
N TYR A 61 -6.02 4.66 17.59
CA TYR A 61 -6.87 3.62 17.00
C TYR A 61 -6.20 2.24 17.02
N SER A 62 -5.11 2.07 17.77
CA SER A 62 -4.27 0.87 17.74
C SER A 62 -3.77 0.52 16.34
N ALA A 63 -3.69 1.51 15.44
CA ALA A 63 -3.18 1.34 14.10
C ALA A 63 -1.66 1.59 14.09
N ARG A 64 -0.93 0.82 13.28
CA ARG A 64 0.53 0.78 13.28
C ARG A 64 1.14 1.67 12.18
N ILE A 65 2.31 2.24 12.43
CA ILE A 65 3.09 3.03 11.48
C ILE A 65 4.38 2.30 11.10
N TYR A 66 4.51 1.98 9.82
CA TYR A 66 5.69 1.34 9.25
C TYR A 66 6.50 2.33 8.43
N VAL A 67 7.77 2.48 8.73
CA VAL A 67 8.63 3.44 8.04
C VAL A 67 9.50 2.74 7.01
N ALA A 68 9.42 3.17 5.75
CA ALA A 68 10.17 2.59 4.66
C ALA A 68 11.60 3.16 4.59
N LEU A 69 12.57 2.31 4.89
CA LEU A 69 14.02 2.51 4.77
C LEU A 69 14.59 1.40 3.86
N ASN A 70 13.98 1.27 2.69
CA ASN A 70 14.04 0.09 1.83
C ASN A 70 14.87 0.30 0.56
N THR A 71 16.02 0.93 0.69
CA THR A 71 17.07 1.00 -0.35
C THR A 71 18.30 0.21 0.08
N ILE A 72 19.18 -0.10 -0.87
CA ILE A 72 20.57 -0.45 -0.55
C ILE A 72 21.35 0.78 -0.05
N LEU A 73 22.28 0.59 0.87
CA LEU A 73 23.08 1.63 1.52
C LEU A 73 24.56 1.49 1.14
N LYS A 74 25.24 2.60 0.90
CA LYS A 74 26.70 2.65 0.78
C LYS A 74 27.35 2.62 2.16
N GLU A 75 28.65 2.35 2.19
CA GLU A 75 29.44 2.28 3.42
C GLU A 75 29.32 3.56 4.24
N GLU A 76 29.46 4.72 3.60
CA GLU A 76 29.41 6.04 4.21
C GLU A 76 28.01 6.44 4.72
N GLU A 77 26.96 5.73 4.31
CA GLU A 77 25.56 6.01 4.68
C GLU A 77 25.13 5.25 5.95
N LEU A 78 25.91 4.25 6.39
CA LEU A 78 25.53 3.35 7.48
C LEU A 78 25.36 4.08 8.83
N ALA A 79 26.26 5.02 9.15
CA ALA A 79 26.20 5.77 10.41
C ALA A 79 24.98 6.71 10.46
N GLU A 80 24.68 7.39 9.35
CA GLU A 80 23.48 8.23 9.23
C GLU A 80 22.21 7.39 9.34
N ALA A 81 22.17 6.21 8.68
CA ALA A 81 21.04 5.30 8.77
C ALA A 81 20.82 4.80 10.21
N GLU A 82 21.87 4.42 10.93
CA GLU A 82 21.77 3.98 12.33
C GLU A 82 21.16 5.08 13.23
N GLN A 83 21.69 6.31 13.14
CA GLN A 83 21.17 7.44 13.90
C GLN A 83 19.70 7.72 13.56
N MET A 84 19.34 7.69 12.28
CA MET A 84 17.96 7.89 11.84
C MET A 84 17.02 6.82 12.39
N ILE A 85 17.46 5.56 12.46
CA ILE A 85 16.65 4.47 13.00
C ILE A 85 16.32 4.70 14.49
N TRP A 86 17.29 5.16 15.30
CA TRP A 86 17.04 5.55 16.69
C TRP A 86 15.99 6.67 16.78
N GLN A 87 16.12 7.70 15.96
CA GLN A 87 15.17 8.81 15.93
C GLN A 87 13.76 8.37 15.50
N LEU A 88 13.64 7.47 14.53
CA LEU A 88 12.37 6.89 14.10
C LEU A 88 11.72 6.04 15.21
N TYR A 89 12.53 5.27 15.94
CA TYR A 89 12.07 4.51 17.09
C TYR A 89 11.59 5.44 18.22
N GLU A 90 12.32 6.52 18.52
CA GLU A 90 11.89 7.52 19.51
C GLU A 90 10.63 8.28 19.08
N ALA A 91 10.47 8.52 17.77
CA ALA A 91 9.26 9.12 17.20
C ALA A 91 8.03 8.19 17.25
N GLY A 92 8.18 6.94 17.69
CA GLY A 92 7.05 6.02 17.88
C GLY A 92 6.80 5.06 16.72
N ALA A 93 7.67 4.97 15.71
CA ALA A 93 7.50 4.00 14.63
C ALA A 93 7.36 2.56 15.19
N ASP A 94 6.48 1.77 14.56
CA ASP A 94 6.18 0.41 14.99
C ASP A 94 7.06 -0.65 14.30
N ALA A 95 7.52 -0.38 13.07
CA ALA A 95 8.47 -1.23 12.37
C ALA A 95 9.18 -0.47 11.24
N LEU A 96 10.30 -1.01 10.77
CA LEU A 96 10.99 -0.54 9.56
C LEU A 96 10.83 -1.55 8.42
N ILE A 97 10.48 -1.07 7.24
CA ILE A 97 10.52 -1.87 6.00
C ILE A 97 11.90 -1.69 5.40
N VAL A 98 12.72 -2.75 5.39
CA VAL A 98 14.14 -2.68 5.02
C VAL A 98 14.51 -3.61 3.88
N GLN A 99 15.55 -3.25 3.15
CA GLN A 99 16.10 -4.04 2.04
C GLN A 99 17.56 -4.46 2.31
N ASP A 100 18.37 -3.51 2.77
CA ASP A 100 19.79 -3.73 3.02
C ASP A 100 20.01 -4.58 4.27
N MET A 101 20.64 -5.75 4.10
CA MET A 101 20.90 -6.66 5.23
C MET A 101 21.97 -6.12 6.19
N GLY A 102 22.76 -5.12 5.78
CA GLY A 102 23.70 -4.42 6.65
C GLY A 102 23.02 -3.73 7.83
N ILE A 103 21.74 -3.36 7.71
CA ILE A 103 20.94 -2.79 8.81
C ILE A 103 20.86 -3.76 9.99
N THR A 104 20.77 -5.07 9.76
CA THR A 104 20.73 -6.08 10.83
C THR A 104 22.01 -6.11 11.67
N GLN A 105 23.11 -5.58 11.12
CA GLN A 105 24.44 -5.53 11.74
C GLN A 105 24.75 -4.17 12.39
N LEU A 106 23.79 -3.25 12.43
CA LEU A 106 23.88 -1.97 13.12
C LEU A 106 23.52 -2.11 14.61
N ASN A 107 23.82 -1.09 15.40
CA ASN A 107 23.35 -0.97 16.78
C ASN A 107 21.92 -0.42 16.80
N LEU A 108 20.93 -1.31 16.63
CA LEU A 108 19.53 -0.92 16.54
C LEU A 108 18.85 -0.81 17.93
N PRO A 109 17.85 0.08 18.09
CA PRO A 109 16.84 -0.07 19.13
C PRO A 109 16.06 -1.38 18.94
N PRO A 110 15.23 -1.82 19.90
CA PRO A 110 14.39 -3.03 19.72
C PRO A 110 13.21 -2.79 18.77
N ILE A 111 13.49 -2.28 17.57
CA ILE A 111 12.50 -1.99 16.53
C ILE A 111 12.32 -3.21 15.61
N PRO A 112 11.07 -3.68 15.38
CA PRO A 112 10.78 -4.73 14.41
C PRO A 112 11.23 -4.36 12.99
N LEU A 113 11.75 -5.36 12.28
CA LEU A 113 12.14 -5.23 10.88
C LEU A 113 11.22 -6.07 10.00
N HIS A 114 10.71 -5.45 8.95
CA HIS A 114 9.90 -6.07 7.90
C HIS A 114 10.75 -6.20 6.63
N ALA A 115 10.81 -7.40 6.05
CA ALA A 115 11.60 -7.64 4.84
C ALA A 115 10.86 -7.07 3.64
N SER A 116 11.39 -5.99 3.06
CA SER A 116 10.82 -5.33 1.87
C SER A 116 10.64 -6.30 0.72
N THR A 117 9.65 -6.09 -0.14
CA THR A 117 9.51 -6.84 -1.40
C THR A 117 10.77 -6.74 -2.28
N GLN A 118 11.59 -5.71 -2.06
CA GLN A 118 12.87 -5.52 -2.72
C GLN A 118 13.98 -6.49 -2.29
N THR A 119 13.77 -7.34 -1.27
CA THR A 119 14.71 -8.41 -0.88
C THR A 119 14.50 -9.70 -1.68
N ASP A 120 13.67 -9.66 -2.73
CA ASP A 120 13.34 -10.76 -3.64
C ASP A 120 12.71 -11.98 -2.93
N ASN A 121 11.67 -11.74 -2.13
CA ASN A 121 11.02 -12.76 -1.29
C ASN A 121 10.08 -13.66 -2.09
N ARG A 122 10.66 -14.61 -2.83
CA ARG A 122 9.93 -15.48 -3.77
C ARG A 122 9.86 -16.96 -3.41
N THR A 123 10.75 -17.46 -2.57
CA THR A 123 10.85 -18.90 -2.27
C THR A 123 10.59 -19.17 -0.78
N PRO A 124 10.01 -20.33 -0.43
CA PRO A 124 9.81 -20.70 0.96
C PRO A 124 11.11 -20.70 1.78
N GLU A 125 12.22 -21.13 1.18
CA GLU A 125 13.53 -21.20 1.85
C GLU A 125 14.05 -19.80 2.21
N LYS A 126 13.88 -18.82 1.31
CA LYS A 126 14.28 -17.43 1.57
C LYS A 126 13.41 -16.79 2.64
N VAL A 127 12.09 -17.01 2.61
CA VAL A 127 11.18 -16.45 3.62
C VAL A 127 11.41 -17.09 4.99
N ARG A 128 11.65 -18.41 5.04
CA ARG A 128 12.04 -19.10 6.27
C ARG A 128 13.35 -18.56 6.84
N PHE A 129 14.37 -18.37 6.01
CA PHE A 129 15.62 -17.74 6.43
C PHE A 129 15.37 -16.36 7.06
N LEU A 130 14.57 -15.51 6.42
CA LEU A 130 14.25 -14.16 6.93
C LEU A 130 13.53 -14.22 8.29
N GLN A 131 12.60 -15.16 8.46
CA GLN A 131 11.97 -15.41 9.76
C GLN A 131 13.00 -15.81 10.82
N GLU A 132 13.88 -16.76 10.51
CA GLU A 132 14.87 -17.29 11.46
C GLU A 132 15.91 -16.24 11.89
N VAL A 133 16.28 -15.30 11.01
CA VAL A 133 17.16 -14.17 11.36
C VAL A 133 16.45 -13.01 12.07
N GLY A 134 15.15 -13.15 12.36
CA GLY A 134 14.40 -12.25 13.25
C GLY A 134 13.52 -11.19 12.56
N PHE A 135 13.22 -11.33 11.26
CA PHE A 135 12.20 -10.48 10.64
C PHE A 135 10.80 -10.86 11.15
N THR A 136 10.00 -9.85 11.51
CA THR A 136 8.67 -10.04 12.10
C THR A 136 7.53 -9.99 11.07
N GLN A 137 7.83 -9.56 9.84
CA GLN A 137 6.91 -9.61 8.70
C GLN A 137 7.71 -9.68 7.40
N VAL A 138 7.20 -10.42 6.41
CA VAL A 138 7.84 -10.55 5.10
C VAL A 138 6.90 -10.11 3.99
N VAL A 139 7.33 -9.10 3.21
CA VAL A 139 6.59 -8.61 2.06
C VAL A 139 6.95 -9.45 0.84
N LEU A 140 6.00 -10.24 0.35
CA LEU A 140 6.22 -11.13 -0.77
C LEU A 140 6.35 -10.38 -2.11
N ALA A 141 7.00 -11.01 -3.07
CA ALA A 141 7.12 -10.49 -4.42
C ALA A 141 5.74 -10.44 -5.14
N ARG A 142 5.51 -9.42 -5.97
CA ARG A 142 4.22 -9.19 -6.64
C ARG A 142 3.88 -10.25 -7.69
N GLU A 143 4.91 -10.91 -8.19
CA GLU A 143 4.88 -11.88 -9.27
C GLU A 143 4.58 -13.32 -8.84
N LEU A 144 4.34 -13.56 -7.55
CA LEU A 144 3.91 -14.85 -7.04
C LEU A 144 2.42 -15.12 -7.35
N SER A 145 2.14 -16.38 -7.67
CA SER A 145 0.79 -16.92 -7.75
C SER A 145 0.22 -17.25 -6.36
N LEU A 146 -1.10 -17.44 -6.29
CA LEU A 146 -1.79 -17.83 -5.04
C LEU A 146 -1.22 -19.13 -4.45
N ASN A 147 -0.89 -20.12 -5.28
CA ASN A 147 -0.36 -21.40 -4.82
C ASN A 147 1.05 -21.26 -4.24
N GLN A 148 1.90 -20.42 -4.83
CA GLN A 148 3.24 -20.14 -4.29
C GLN A 148 3.16 -19.40 -2.96
N ILE A 149 2.20 -18.48 -2.80
CA ILE A 149 1.95 -17.80 -1.52
C ILE A 149 1.52 -18.81 -0.46
N ARG A 150 0.62 -19.73 -0.80
CA ARG A 150 0.19 -20.81 0.11
C ARG A 150 1.35 -21.72 0.52
N GLU A 151 2.18 -22.13 -0.43
CA GLU A 151 3.37 -22.97 -0.14
C GLU A 151 4.35 -22.27 0.82
N ILE A 152 4.56 -20.96 0.66
CA ILE A 152 5.36 -20.17 1.60
C ILE A 152 4.70 -20.17 2.98
N ALA A 153 3.40 -19.87 3.06
CA ALA A 153 2.66 -19.81 4.31
C ALA A 153 2.64 -21.13 5.08
N GLU A 154 2.58 -22.27 4.38
CA GLU A 154 2.63 -23.60 5.00
C GLU A 154 4.00 -23.93 5.60
N ARG A 155 5.06 -23.24 5.18
CA ARG A 155 6.46 -23.48 5.60
C ARG A 155 7.01 -22.40 6.52
N THR A 156 6.23 -21.39 6.88
CA THR A 156 6.66 -20.26 7.70
C THR A 156 5.56 -19.83 8.67
N THR A 157 5.93 -19.24 9.80
CA THR A 157 5.01 -18.69 10.79
C THR A 157 5.01 -17.16 10.83
N VAL A 158 5.98 -16.52 10.17
CA VAL A 158 6.06 -15.06 10.05
C VAL A 158 4.85 -14.52 9.29
N PRO A 159 4.23 -13.42 9.76
CA PRO A 159 3.21 -12.70 9.01
C PRO A 159 3.65 -12.40 7.56
N LEU A 160 2.80 -12.80 6.61
CA LEU A 160 3.00 -12.54 5.19
C LEU A 160 2.20 -11.32 4.75
N GLU A 161 2.89 -10.38 4.09
CA GLU A 161 2.33 -9.19 3.47
C GLU A 161 2.34 -9.33 1.95
N VAL A 162 1.24 -9.00 1.29
CA VAL A 162 1.13 -9.02 -0.19
C VAL A 162 0.54 -7.73 -0.71
N PHE A 163 0.97 -7.31 -1.91
CA PHE A 163 0.28 -6.25 -2.63
C PHE A 163 -1.08 -6.73 -3.14
N VAL A 164 -2.09 -5.87 -2.99
CA VAL A 164 -3.45 -6.11 -3.50
C VAL A 164 -3.90 -5.04 -4.50
N HIS A 165 -3.28 -3.86 -4.51
CA HIS A 165 -3.70 -2.75 -5.35
C HIS A 165 -2.55 -1.88 -5.84
N GLY A 166 -2.75 -1.18 -6.96
CA GLY A 166 -1.91 -0.08 -7.43
C GLY A 166 -0.88 -0.50 -8.48
N ALA A 167 0.13 0.34 -8.73
CA ALA A 167 0.98 0.18 -9.91
C ALA A 167 1.82 -1.11 -9.85
N LEU A 168 1.73 -1.93 -10.91
CA LEU A 168 2.59 -3.11 -11.07
C LEU A 168 3.98 -2.72 -11.57
N CYS A 169 5.01 -3.18 -10.85
CA CYS A 169 6.36 -3.26 -11.40
C CYS A 169 6.41 -4.44 -12.37
N VAL A 170 6.88 -4.22 -13.59
CA VAL A 170 7.04 -5.29 -14.58
C VAL A 170 8.21 -6.21 -14.23
N SER A 171 9.24 -5.69 -13.57
CA SER A 171 10.40 -6.47 -13.16
C SER A 171 10.12 -7.27 -11.90
N TYR A 172 10.88 -8.36 -11.71
CA TYR A 172 10.97 -9.04 -10.44
C TYR A 172 11.37 -8.06 -9.34
N SER A 173 10.79 -8.26 -8.16
CA SER A 173 10.90 -7.30 -7.06
C SER A 173 12.34 -7.28 -6.53
N GLY A 174 12.99 -6.10 -6.49
CA GLY A 174 14.41 -5.95 -6.11
C GLY A 174 15.44 -6.21 -7.22
N GLN A 175 15.00 -6.63 -8.41
CA GLN A 175 15.88 -7.18 -9.45
C GLN A 175 15.81 -6.37 -10.76
N CYS A 176 15.80 -5.03 -10.67
CA CYS A 176 15.78 -4.13 -11.84
C CYS A 176 16.94 -3.15 -11.80
N TYR A 177 17.87 -3.31 -12.75
CA TYR A 177 19.11 -2.55 -12.89
C TYR A 177 19.10 -1.63 -14.11
N LEU A 178 18.03 -1.66 -14.90
CA LEU A 178 17.92 -0.94 -16.17
C LEU A 178 18.14 0.57 -16.02
N SER A 179 17.60 1.20 -14.97
CA SER A 179 17.81 2.64 -14.75
C SER A 179 19.26 2.96 -14.37
N ALA A 180 19.90 2.10 -13.57
CA ALA A 180 21.29 2.27 -13.16
C ALA A 180 22.22 2.15 -14.37
N ALA A 181 22.02 1.13 -15.20
CA ALA A 181 22.80 0.90 -16.41
C ALA A 181 22.67 2.02 -17.45
N LEU A 182 21.45 2.54 -17.68
CA LEU A 182 21.19 3.47 -18.79
C LEU A 182 21.33 4.95 -18.41
N SER A 183 21.33 5.29 -17.12
CA SER A 183 21.34 6.70 -16.68
C SER A 183 22.08 6.97 -15.37
N GLY A 184 22.66 5.95 -14.74
CA GLY A 184 23.25 6.05 -13.40
C GLY A 184 22.24 6.16 -12.25
N ARG A 185 20.94 6.28 -12.54
CA ARG A 185 19.88 6.37 -11.51
C ARG A 185 19.45 4.99 -11.03
N SER A 186 19.62 4.65 -9.75
CA SER A 186 19.29 3.30 -9.27
C SER A 186 17.84 3.17 -8.76
N ALA A 187 17.12 2.16 -9.24
CA ALA A 187 15.82 1.78 -8.71
C ALA A 187 15.91 1.22 -7.28
N ASN A 188 16.99 0.49 -6.96
CA ASN A 188 17.28 -0.05 -5.63
C ASN A 188 17.73 1.02 -4.64
N ARG A 189 18.01 2.25 -5.12
CA ARG A 189 18.28 3.45 -4.32
C ARG A 189 17.18 4.51 -4.41
N GLY A 190 16.01 4.14 -4.93
CA GLY A 190 14.81 4.98 -4.90
C GLY A 190 14.70 6.03 -6.01
N GLU A 191 15.52 5.92 -7.05
CA GLU A 191 15.64 6.90 -8.14
C GLU A 191 15.18 6.35 -9.50
N CYS A 192 14.41 5.25 -9.52
CA CYS A 192 13.92 4.59 -10.75
C CYS A 192 13.44 5.59 -11.82
N ALA A 193 14.01 5.50 -13.02
CA ALA A 193 13.71 6.40 -14.15
C ALA A 193 12.51 5.92 -15.00
N GLN A 194 11.89 4.80 -14.64
CA GLN A 194 10.71 4.24 -15.31
C GLN A 194 10.89 3.92 -16.81
N TYR A 195 12.07 3.43 -17.21
CA TYR A 195 12.34 2.96 -18.59
C TYR A 195 11.28 1.98 -19.12
N CYS A 196 10.69 1.15 -18.26
CA CYS A 196 9.58 0.25 -18.63
C CYS A 196 8.29 0.96 -19.09
N ARG A 197 8.20 2.28 -18.98
CA ARG A 197 7.07 3.09 -19.44
C ARG A 197 7.35 3.84 -20.74
N LEU A 198 8.52 3.69 -21.37
CA LEU A 198 8.85 4.35 -22.64
C LEU A 198 8.18 3.65 -23.84
N PRO A 199 7.90 4.38 -24.94
CA PRO A 199 7.29 3.83 -26.15
C PRO A 199 8.35 3.17 -27.06
N TYR A 200 8.57 1.87 -26.88
CA TYR A 200 9.52 1.09 -27.66
C TYR A 200 8.91 0.57 -28.98
N SER A 201 9.76 0.45 -30.00
CA SER A 201 9.51 -0.46 -31.11
C SER A 201 10.07 -1.85 -30.80
N LEU A 202 9.31 -2.91 -31.07
CA LEU A 202 9.79 -4.29 -31.07
C LEU A 202 10.34 -4.61 -32.46
N ILE A 203 11.61 -5.00 -32.54
CA ILE A 203 12.27 -5.36 -33.78
C ILE A 203 12.86 -6.77 -33.70
N ASP A 204 13.04 -7.41 -34.85
CA ASP A 204 13.67 -8.73 -34.98
C ASP A 204 15.19 -8.65 -35.25
N ALA A 205 15.84 -9.80 -35.37
CA ALA A 205 17.29 -9.87 -35.56
C ALA A 205 17.79 -9.31 -36.90
N ASP A 206 16.90 -9.21 -37.90
CA ASP A 206 17.22 -8.60 -39.20
C ASP A 206 16.82 -7.11 -39.24
N GLY A 207 16.39 -6.54 -38.11
CA GLY A 207 15.98 -5.15 -37.98
C GLY A 207 14.55 -4.87 -38.45
N LYS A 208 13.75 -5.91 -38.75
CA LYS A 208 12.36 -5.75 -39.15
C LYS A 208 11.52 -5.30 -37.97
N GLU A 209 10.79 -4.19 -38.15
CA GLU A 209 9.88 -3.70 -37.12
C GLU A 209 8.61 -4.57 -37.04
N ILE A 210 8.33 -5.07 -35.84
CA ILE A 210 7.20 -5.94 -35.54
C ILE A 210 6.05 -5.13 -34.92
N VAL A 211 6.37 -4.28 -33.95
CA VAL A 211 5.43 -3.35 -33.31
C VAL A 211 6.12 -2.01 -33.19
N SER A 212 5.43 -0.92 -33.54
CA SER A 212 6.01 0.43 -33.56
C SER A 212 5.51 1.28 -32.38
N GLY A 213 6.44 1.92 -31.66
CA GLY A 213 6.12 3.02 -30.73
C GLY A 213 5.12 2.70 -29.60
N LYS A 214 5.12 1.48 -29.05
CA LYS A 214 4.20 1.07 -27.97
C LYS A 214 4.89 0.93 -26.62
N HIS A 215 4.13 1.04 -25.54
CA HIS A 215 4.63 0.87 -24.18
C HIS A 215 4.74 -0.62 -23.79
N LEU A 216 5.60 -1.36 -24.50
CA LEU A 216 5.66 -2.82 -24.51
C LEU A 216 6.01 -3.47 -23.15
N LEU A 217 6.55 -2.70 -22.21
CA LEU A 217 6.85 -3.14 -20.85
C LEU A 217 5.86 -2.59 -19.80
N SER A 218 4.85 -1.84 -20.23
CA SER A 218 3.84 -1.23 -19.37
C SER A 218 2.73 -2.22 -19.07
N LEU A 219 2.50 -2.44 -17.77
CA LEU A 219 1.41 -3.27 -17.25
C LEU A 219 0.24 -2.41 -16.78
N LYS A 220 -0.95 -3.03 -16.75
CA LYS A 220 -2.11 -2.56 -16.00
C LYS A 220 -1.79 -2.51 -14.50
N ASP A 221 -2.64 -1.85 -13.72
CA ASP A 221 -2.46 -1.78 -12.27
C ASP A 221 -3.04 -3.04 -11.61
N MET A 222 -2.44 -3.45 -10.49
CA MET A 222 -2.92 -4.58 -9.70
C MET A 222 -4.26 -4.23 -9.06
N ASN A 223 -5.21 -5.16 -9.11
CA ASN A 223 -6.41 -5.14 -8.26
C ASN A 223 -6.78 -6.58 -7.89
N ARG A 224 -6.75 -6.88 -6.60
CA ARG A 224 -7.10 -8.19 -6.02
C ARG A 224 -8.29 -8.11 -5.07
N GLY A 225 -9.12 -7.06 -5.17
CA GLY A 225 -10.28 -6.86 -4.29
C GLY A 225 -11.31 -7.99 -4.32
N GLU A 226 -11.45 -8.68 -5.46
CA GLU A 226 -12.33 -9.85 -5.58
C GLU A 226 -11.70 -11.15 -5.05
N TYR A 227 -10.40 -11.14 -4.68
CA TYR A 227 -9.64 -12.32 -4.26
C TYR A 227 -9.17 -12.23 -2.80
N LEU A 228 -9.73 -11.31 -2.01
CA LEU A 228 -9.30 -11.06 -0.64
C LEU A 228 -9.49 -12.28 0.25
N GLU A 229 -10.62 -12.98 0.14
CA GLU A 229 -10.85 -14.18 0.96
C GLU A 229 -9.85 -15.31 0.62
N GLU A 230 -9.58 -15.55 -0.66
CA GLU A 230 -8.59 -16.54 -1.10
C GLU A 230 -7.17 -16.23 -0.57
N LEU A 231 -6.84 -14.93 -0.49
CA LEU A 231 -5.59 -14.46 0.11
C LEU A 231 -5.49 -14.81 1.60
N LEU A 232 -6.56 -14.56 2.36
CA LEU A 232 -6.61 -14.91 3.77
C LEU A 232 -6.48 -16.43 3.93
N ASP A 233 -7.24 -17.20 3.17
CA ASP A 233 -7.20 -18.66 3.23
C ASP A 233 -5.83 -19.24 2.82
N ALA A 234 -5.07 -18.54 1.99
CA ALA A 234 -3.69 -18.89 1.64
C ALA A 234 -2.65 -18.54 2.71
N GLY A 235 -3.03 -17.90 3.81
CA GLY A 235 -2.11 -17.60 4.92
C GLY A 235 -1.73 -16.13 5.10
N VAL A 236 -2.17 -15.24 4.20
CA VAL A 236 -1.80 -13.82 4.23
C VAL A 236 -2.45 -13.11 5.42
N SER A 237 -1.67 -12.24 6.07
CA SER A 237 -2.11 -11.47 7.24
C SER A 237 -2.09 -9.95 7.01
N SER A 238 -1.29 -9.45 6.06
CA SER A 238 -1.25 -8.02 5.71
C SER A 238 -1.50 -7.79 4.21
N LEU A 239 -2.43 -6.89 3.91
CA LEU A 239 -2.93 -6.59 2.57
C LEU A 239 -2.53 -5.16 2.20
N LYS A 240 -1.54 -5.03 1.33
CA LYS A 240 -0.89 -3.75 1.02
C LYS A 240 -1.43 -3.08 -0.22
N ILE A 241 -1.85 -1.83 -0.06
CA ILE A 241 -2.18 -0.93 -1.16
C ILE A 241 -0.90 -0.22 -1.62
N GLU A 242 -0.54 -0.29 -2.90
CA GLU A 242 0.56 0.53 -3.45
C GLU A 242 0.08 1.96 -3.69
N GLY A 243 0.89 2.95 -3.33
CA GLY A 243 0.60 4.34 -3.72
C GLY A 243 1.31 5.43 -2.92
N ARG A 244 2.58 5.25 -2.52
CA ARG A 244 3.30 6.23 -1.67
C ARG A 244 3.52 7.61 -2.33
N LEU A 245 3.25 7.73 -3.63
CA LEU A 245 3.27 9.01 -4.38
C LEU A 245 1.87 9.52 -4.74
N LYS A 246 0.83 8.79 -4.35
CA LYS A 246 -0.55 9.13 -4.69
C LYS A 246 -1.05 10.24 -3.76
N ASP A 247 -2.02 10.99 -4.26
CA ASP A 247 -2.67 12.06 -3.51
C ASP A 247 -3.64 11.51 -2.46
N VAL A 248 -4.16 12.42 -1.64
CA VAL A 248 -5.09 12.09 -0.57
C VAL A 248 -6.40 11.51 -1.13
N SER A 249 -6.91 11.99 -2.28
CA SER A 249 -8.14 11.47 -2.90
C SER A 249 -8.01 9.97 -3.23
N TYR A 250 -6.88 9.55 -3.79
CA TYR A 250 -6.55 8.15 -4.01
C TYR A 250 -6.55 7.34 -2.70
N VAL A 251 -5.84 7.85 -1.68
CA VAL A 251 -5.69 7.16 -0.40
C VAL A 251 -7.04 6.96 0.29
N LYS A 252 -7.87 8.01 0.35
CA LYS A 252 -9.23 7.96 0.92
C LYS A 252 -10.09 6.92 0.23
N ASN A 253 -10.19 7.01 -1.10
CA ASN A 253 -11.06 6.16 -1.89
C ASN A 253 -10.65 4.69 -1.86
N VAL A 254 -9.38 4.40 -2.15
CA VAL A 254 -8.90 3.02 -2.25
C VAL A 254 -8.88 2.35 -0.88
N THR A 255 -8.49 3.05 0.19
CA THR A 255 -8.53 2.50 1.56
C THR A 255 -9.96 2.14 1.96
N ALA A 256 -10.92 3.06 1.77
CA ALA A 256 -12.32 2.81 2.09
C ALA A 256 -12.93 1.65 1.27
N TRP A 257 -12.56 1.55 -0.01
CA TRP A 257 -13.01 0.47 -0.89
C TRP A 257 -12.56 -0.91 -0.40
N TYR A 258 -11.29 -1.06 -0.02
CA TYR A 258 -10.79 -2.30 0.56
C TYR A 258 -11.35 -2.56 1.96
N ARG A 259 -11.49 -1.53 2.80
CA ARG A 259 -12.06 -1.67 4.15
C ARG A 259 -13.48 -2.22 4.10
N LYS A 260 -14.34 -1.67 3.24
CA LYS A 260 -15.73 -2.14 3.07
C LYS A 260 -15.79 -3.61 2.65
N LYS A 261 -14.95 -4.02 1.71
CA LYS A 261 -14.85 -5.42 1.27
C LYS A 261 -14.33 -6.34 2.38
N LEU A 262 -13.30 -5.92 3.12
CA LEU A 262 -12.74 -6.71 4.22
C LEU A 262 -13.72 -6.83 5.39
N ASP A 263 -14.42 -5.77 5.77
CA ASP A 263 -15.44 -5.82 6.83
C ASP A 263 -16.56 -6.81 6.50
N ALA A 264 -17.00 -6.85 5.24
CA ALA A 264 -17.97 -7.85 4.79
C ALA A 264 -17.44 -9.30 4.91
N ILE A 265 -16.13 -9.53 4.73
CA ILE A 265 -15.50 -10.85 4.94
C ILE A 265 -15.37 -11.15 6.44
N LEU A 266 -14.88 -10.22 7.25
CA LEU A 266 -14.66 -10.42 8.68
C LEU A 266 -15.98 -10.64 9.44
N ALA A 267 -17.07 -10.02 9.02
CA ALA A 267 -18.39 -10.22 9.61
C ALA A 267 -18.90 -11.68 9.47
N ARG A 268 -18.47 -12.40 8.42
CA ARG A 268 -18.90 -13.79 8.14
C ARG A 268 -17.85 -14.86 8.44
N ARG A 269 -16.60 -14.47 8.72
CA ARG A 269 -15.45 -15.37 8.98
C ARG A 269 -14.84 -15.06 10.37
N PRO A 270 -15.40 -15.59 11.48
CA PRO A 270 -14.99 -15.25 12.85
C PRO A 270 -13.59 -15.72 13.24
N GLU A 271 -12.95 -16.57 12.43
CA GLU A 271 -11.53 -16.92 12.55
C GLU A 271 -10.59 -15.76 12.20
N TYR A 272 -11.12 -14.66 11.65
CA TYR A 272 -10.39 -13.45 11.32
C TYR A 272 -10.92 -12.26 12.12
N ARG A 273 -10.02 -11.34 12.50
CA ARG A 273 -10.36 -10.07 13.17
C ARG A 273 -9.56 -8.92 12.58
N ARG A 274 -10.00 -7.68 12.80
CA ARG A 274 -9.22 -6.48 12.43
C ARG A 274 -7.97 -6.39 13.30
N ALA A 275 -6.87 -5.89 12.71
CA ALA A 275 -5.62 -5.64 13.43
C ALA A 275 -5.64 -4.33 14.25
N SER A 276 -6.61 -3.45 14.01
CA SER A 276 -6.76 -2.16 14.71
C SER A 276 -8.19 -1.94 15.24
N ALA A 277 -8.40 -0.84 15.98
CA ALA A 277 -9.66 -0.50 16.65
C ALA A 277 -10.40 0.68 15.98
N GLY A 278 -11.69 0.81 16.25
CA GLY A 278 -12.56 1.88 15.76
C GLY A 278 -13.20 1.57 14.42
N HIS A 279 -14.44 2.00 14.23
CA HIS A 279 -15.20 1.83 13.00
C HIS A 279 -15.18 3.10 12.17
N SER A 280 -14.99 2.96 10.86
CA SER A 280 -14.98 4.07 9.90
C SER A 280 -16.32 4.18 9.20
N THR A 281 -16.91 5.37 9.20
CA THR A 281 -18.08 5.73 8.39
C THR A 281 -17.68 6.69 7.28
N TYR A 282 -18.41 6.69 6.17
CA TYR A 282 -18.05 7.44 4.96
C TYR A 282 -19.21 8.32 4.49
N THR A 283 -18.92 9.52 3.99
CA THR A 283 -19.91 10.40 3.35
C THR A 283 -19.97 10.20 1.82
N PHE A 284 -19.34 9.12 1.33
CA PHE A 284 -19.28 8.77 -0.08
C PHE A 284 -19.25 7.26 -0.29
N GLU A 285 -19.57 6.84 -1.51
CA GLU A 285 -19.39 5.46 -1.93
C GLU A 285 -18.00 5.29 -2.58
N PRO A 286 -17.12 4.46 -2.01
CA PRO A 286 -15.80 4.21 -2.60
C PRO A 286 -15.89 3.44 -3.92
N VAL A 287 -15.13 3.87 -4.92
CA VAL A 287 -15.10 3.25 -6.27
C VAL A 287 -13.67 3.25 -6.80
N ALA A 288 -13.01 2.09 -6.81
CA ALA A 288 -11.61 1.98 -7.19
C ALA A 288 -11.30 2.53 -8.60
N GLU A 289 -12.23 2.38 -9.54
CA GLU A 289 -12.12 2.81 -10.94
C GLU A 289 -12.02 4.34 -11.10
N LYS A 290 -12.51 5.11 -10.12
CA LYS A 290 -12.44 6.59 -10.12
C LYS A 290 -11.08 7.13 -9.71
N SER A 291 -10.24 6.30 -9.10
CA SER A 291 -8.86 6.64 -8.79
C SER A 291 -7.95 6.31 -9.97
N PHE A 292 -6.78 6.97 -10.04
CA PHE A 292 -5.79 6.71 -11.10
C PHE A 292 -5.54 5.21 -11.25
N ASN A 293 -5.73 4.69 -12.47
CA ASN A 293 -5.38 3.33 -12.84
C ASN A 293 -5.13 3.21 -14.34
N ARG A 294 -4.36 2.19 -14.76
CA ARG A 294 -4.09 1.87 -16.17
C ARG A 294 -4.97 0.71 -16.65
N GLY A 295 -6.20 0.64 -16.15
CA GLY A 295 -6.97 -0.59 -16.10
C GLY A 295 -6.46 -1.52 -14.99
N PHE A 296 -7.25 -2.54 -14.68
CA PHE A 296 -6.96 -3.49 -13.61
C PHE A 296 -6.63 -4.88 -14.12
N THR A 297 -5.75 -5.56 -13.38
CA THR A 297 -5.45 -6.98 -13.53
C THR A 297 -5.17 -7.59 -12.15
N PRO A 298 -5.58 -8.84 -11.89
CA PRO A 298 -5.07 -9.57 -10.72
C PRO A 298 -3.60 -9.99 -10.87
N PHE A 299 -3.01 -9.72 -12.04
CA PHE A 299 -1.74 -10.24 -12.54
C PHE A 299 -1.80 -11.76 -12.79
N LEU A 300 -0.65 -12.44 -12.85
CA LEU A 300 -0.53 -13.89 -13.06
C LEU A 300 -0.94 -14.69 -11.80
N TRP A 301 -2.16 -14.47 -11.33
CA TRP A 301 -2.63 -14.85 -9.99
C TRP A 301 -2.97 -16.33 -9.84
N LYS A 302 -3.76 -16.86 -10.78
CA LYS A 302 -4.11 -18.28 -10.90
C LYS A 302 -3.50 -18.89 -12.15
N GLU A 303 -3.64 -18.19 -13.26
CA GLU A 303 -3.16 -18.60 -14.58
C GLU A 303 -2.65 -17.41 -15.38
N ARG A 304 -2.00 -17.68 -16.51
CA ARG A 304 -1.64 -16.62 -17.47
C ARG A 304 -2.88 -16.11 -18.18
N THR A 305 -3.16 -14.82 -18.05
CA THR A 305 -4.23 -14.13 -18.77
C THR A 305 -3.65 -13.23 -19.87
N LYS A 306 -4.38 -13.03 -20.97
CA LYS A 306 -3.90 -12.24 -22.12
C LYS A 306 -3.82 -10.74 -21.83
N ASP A 307 -4.65 -10.24 -20.92
CA ASP A 307 -4.97 -8.82 -20.80
C ASP A 307 -4.35 -8.14 -19.56
N ILE A 308 -3.04 -8.35 -19.37
CA ILE A 308 -2.28 -7.76 -18.24
C ILE A 308 -1.54 -6.47 -18.61
N THR A 309 -1.56 -6.09 -19.89
CA THR A 309 -0.70 -5.04 -20.46
C THR A 309 -1.46 -3.73 -20.67
N SER A 310 -0.71 -2.63 -20.68
CA SER A 310 -1.20 -1.30 -21.05
C SER A 310 -0.28 -0.71 -22.11
N PHE A 311 -0.24 -1.36 -23.28
CA PHE A 311 0.68 -1.03 -24.38
C PHE A 311 0.38 0.31 -25.04
N ASP A 312 -0.88 0.74 -25.03
CA ASP A 312 -1.28 1.98 -25.71
C ASP A 312 -0.96 3.22 -24.87
N THR A 313 -0.87 3.10 -23.55
CA THR A 313 -0.58 4.24 -22.68
C THR A 313 -0.11 3.82 -21.28
N PRO A 314 0.86 4.52 -20.67
CA PRO A 314 1.23 4.38 -19.27
C PRO A 314 0.47 5.40 -18.39
N LYS A 315 -0.46 6.18 -18.97
CA LYS A 315 -1.26 7.17 -18.25
C LYS A 315 -2.59 6.56 -17.77
N SER A 316 -3.31 7.29 -16.91
CA SER A 316 -4.65 6.89 -16.49
C SER A 316 -5.61 6.98 -17.66
N LEU A 317 -6.18 5.83 -18.07
CA LEU A 317 -7.24 5.80 -19.08
C LEU A 317 -8.55 6.35 -18.48
N GLY A 318 -8.88 5.90 -17.27
CA GLY A 318 -10.14 6.24 -16.61
C GLY A 318 -11.29 5.31 -16.99
N GLU A 319 -12.48 5.65 -16.52
CA GLU A 319 -13.66 4.82 -16.71
C GLU A 319 -14.33 5.09 -18.06
N PRO A 320 -14.87 4.09 -18.78
CA PRO A 320 -15.65 4.33 -20.00
C PRO A 320 -16.89 5.15 -19.67
N VAL A 321 -17.15 6.22 -20.43
CA VAL A 321 -18.32 7.10 -20.23
C VAL A 321 -19.30 7.10 -21.41
N GLY A 322 -18.85 6.73 -22.61
CA GLY A 322 -19.73 6.61 -23.77
C GLY A 322 -18.99 6.77 -25.09
N THR A 323 -19.75 6.92 -26.18
CA THR A 323 -19.20 7.20 -27.51
C THR A 323 -19.70 8.54 -28.05
N VAL A 324 -18.86 9.28 -28.78
CA VAL A 324 -19.27 10.51 -29.47
C VAL A 324 -20.37 10.21 -30.50
N LYS A 325 -21.48 10.95 -30.48
CA LYS A 325 -22.59 10.83 -31.46
C LYS A 325 -22.49 11.88 -32.55
N GLU A 326 -22.60 13.14 -32.17
CA GLU A 326 -22.71 14.27 -33.08
C GLU A 326 -21.76 15.38 -32.61
N LEU A 327 -21.10 16.06 -33.55
CA LEU A 327 -20.33 17.26 -33.28
C LEU A 327 -21.05 18.48 -33.87
N LYS A 328 -21.16 19.55 -33.09
CA LYS A 328 -21.75 20.83 -33.52
C LYS A 328 -20.97 22.00 -32.91
N GLY A 329 -20.23 22.72 -33.73
CA GLY A 329 -19.36 23.82 -33.28
C GLY A 329 -18.29 23.33 -32.31
N ASN A 330 -18.20 23.96 -31.14
CA ASN A 330 -17.33 23.57 -30.01
C ASN A 330 -18.01 22.62 -29.02
N SER A 331 -19.09 21.95 -29.44
CA SER A 331 -19.83 21.02 -28.61
C SER A 331 -19.99 19.67 -29.31
N PHE A 332 -20.19 18.62 -28.52
CA PHE A 332 -20.55 17.31 -29.03
C PHE A 332 -21.49 16.59 -28.07
N THR A 333 -22.26 15.63 -28.59
CA THR A 333 -23.13 14.77 -27.77
C THR A 333 -22.52 13.40 -27.59
N ILE A 334 -22.83 12.76 -26.45
CA ILE A 334 -22.39 11.39 -26.17
C ILE A 334 -23.55 10.40 -26.09
N ALA A 335 -23.28 9.17 -26.50
CA ALA A 335 -24.06 7.98 -26.19
C ALA A 335 -23.46 7.35 -24.94
N GLY A 336 -23.98 7.69 -23.77
CA GLY A 336 -23.47 7.20 -22.50
C GLY A 336 -24.54 7.23 -21.42
N LEU A 337 -24.40 6.36 -20.42
CA LEU A 337 -25.29 6.31 -19.26
C LEU A 337 -24.70 7.06 -18.06
N LYS A 338 -23.41 7.39 -18.10
CA LYS A 338 -22.73 8.06 -16.98
C LYS A 338 -22.96 9.57 -17.04
N GLN A 339 -23.32 10.14 -15.90
CA GLN A 339 -23.41 11.59 -15.73
C GLN A 339 -21.99 12.18 -15.74
N LEU A 340 -21.83 13.24 -16.54
CA LEU A 340 -20.62 14.05 -16.63
C LEU A 340 -20.86 15.41 -15.99
N ASN A 341 -19.79 15.99 -15.44
CA ASN A 341 -19.84 17.27 -14.73
C ASN A 341 -18.93 18.30 -15.40
N ASN A 342 -19.22 19.58 -15.12
CA ASN A 342 -18.31 20.67 -15.48
C ASN A 342 -16.96 20.42 -14.79
N GLY A 343 -15.87 20.57 -15.55
CA GLY A 343 -14.53 20.29 -15.06
C GLY A 343 -14.10 18.82 -15.11
N ASP A 344 -14.93 17.86 -15.52
CA ASP A 344 -14.47 16.48 -15.71
C ASP A 344 -13.30 16.42 -16.72
N GLY A 345 -12.34 15.53 -16.47
CA GLY A 345 -11.28 15.20 -17.41
C GLY A 345 -11.69 14.03 -18.28
N LEU A 346 -11.77 14.25 -19.59
CA LEU A 346 -12.08 13.20 -20.56
C LEU A 346 -10.86 12.86 -21.40
N THR A 347 -10.72 11.59 -21.77
CA THR A 347 -9.66 11.07 -22.62
C THR A 347 -10.20 10.23 -23.76
N PHE A 348 -9.41 10.15 -24.82
CA PHE A 348 -9.68 9.36 -26.02
C PHE A 348 -8.35 8.97 -26.68
N PHE A 349 -8.39 7.98 -27.56
CA PHE A 349 -7.25 7.64 -28.42
C PHE A 349 -7.37 8.38 -29.75
N ASN A 350 -6.32 9.11 -30.13
CA ASN A 350 -6.26 9.82 -31.42
C ASN A 350 -6.05 8.82 -32.59
N GLU A 351 -5.97 9.33 -33.83
CA GLU A 351 -5.79 8.47 -35.02
C GLU A 351 -4.45 7.71 -35.04
N LYS A 352 -3.46 8.17 -34.29
CA LYS A 352 -2.16 7.50 -34.08
C LYS A 352 -2.21 6.45 -32.96
N GLY A 353 -3.35 6.32 -32.26
CA GLY A 353 -3.51 5.43 -31.12
C GLY A 353 -2.83 5.94 -29.84
N GLU A 354 -2.59 7.24 -29.73
CA GLU A 354 -2.02 7.89 -28.54
C GLU A 354 -3.15 8.43 -27.66
N LEU A 355 -2.98 8.36 -26.34
CA LEU A 355 -3.97 8.88 -25.39
C LEU A 355 -3.85 10.40 -25.27
N GLU A 356 -4.92 11.08 -25.69
CA GLU A 356 -5.14 12.51 -25.50
C GLU A 356 -6.26 12.75 -24.49
N GLY A 357 -6.32 13.97 -23.95
CA GLY A 357 -7.38 14.36 -23.04
C GLY A 357 -7.62 15.86 -22.99
N PHE A 358 -8.80 16.23 -22.52
CA PHE A 358 -9.23 17.61 -22.37
C PHE A 358 -10.13 17.76 -21.14
N ARG A 359 -10.31 19.00 -20.69
CA ARG A 359 -11.23 19.34 -19.60
C ARG A 359 -12.58 19.75 -20.17
N VAL A 360 -13.64 19.24 -19.59
CA VAL A 360 -15.01 19.63 -19.90
C VAL A 360 -15.26 21.04 -19.37
N ASN A 361 -15.63 21.97 -20.25
CA ASN A 361 -15.94 23.35 -19.84
C ASN A 361 -17.35 23.44 -19.26
N ARG A 362 -18.34 22.92 -19.99
CA ARG A 362 -19.75 22.93 -19.60
C ARG A 362 -20.48 21.69 -20.09
N VAL A 363 -21.40 21.17 -19.30
CA VAL A 363 -22.30 20.06 -19.64
C VAL A 363 -23.75 20.56 -19.61
N GLU A 364 -24.49 20.29 -20.68
CA GLU A 364 -25.95 20.47 -20.75
C GLU A 364 -26.58 19.13 -21.16
N ALA A 365 -27.17 18.43 -20.20
CA ALA A 365 -27.65 17.05 -20.37
C ALA A 365 -26.55 16.13 -20.94
N ASN A 366 -26.68 15.67 -22.19
CA ASN A 366 -25.71 14.82 -22.87
C ASN A 366 -24.79 15.58 -23.85
N ARG A 367 -24.89 16.91 -23.90
CA ARG A 367 -24.06 17.78 -24.74
C ARG A 367 -22.93 18.38 -23.92
N ILE A 368 -21.71 18.20 -24.41
CA ILE A 368 -20.47 18.62 -23.77
C ILE A 368 -19.89 19.77 -24.59
N PHE A 369 -19.59 20.87 -23.93
CA PHE A 369 -18.94 22.04 -24.51
C PHE A 369 -17.47 22.05 -24.10
N THR A 370 -16.59 22.30 -25.06
CA THR A 370 -15.14 22.39 -24.85
C THR A 370 -14.65 23.80 -25.13
N LEU A 371 -13.53 24.18 -24.51
CA LEU A 371 -12.84 25.45 -24.78
C LEU A 371 -12.19 25.37 -26.17
N ASP A 372 -11.24 24.44 -26.31
CA ASP A 372 -10.63 24.09 -27.59
C ASP A 372 -11.35 22.88 -28.20
N ARG A 373 -11.31 22.75 -29.52
CA ARG A 373 -11.92 21.61 -30.21
C ARG A 373 -10.99 20.39 -30.11
N PRO A 374 -11.32 19.35 -29.33
CA PRO A 374 -10.49 18.14 -29.31
C PRO A 374 -10.62 17.42 -30.66
N ALA A 375 -9.59 16.65 -31.04
CA ALA A 375 -9.54 15.87 -32.27
C ALA A 375 -10.45 14.63 -32.22
N ILE A 376 -11.72 14.83 -31.87
CA ILE A 376 -12.72 13.78 -31.74
C ILE A 376 -13.59 13.62 -33.00
N ARG A 377 -14.11 12.42 -33.24
CA ARG A 377 -15.00 12.09 -34.37
C ARG A 377 -16.16 11.19 -33.91
N PRO A 378 -17.28 11.13 -34.64
CA PRO A 378 -18.40 10.25 -34.29
C PRO A 378 -17.95 8.79 -34.12
N LYS A 379 -18.64 8.07 -33.23
CA LYS A 379 -18.39 6.68 -32.83
C LYS A 379 -17.12 6.45 -32.00
N MET A 380 -16.33 7.48 -31.69
CA MET A 380 -15.16 7.30 -30.83
C MET A 380 -15.53 7.08 -29.36
N PRO A 381 -14.95 6.06 -28.69
CA PRO A 381 -15.07 5.88 -27.26
C PRO A 381 -14.40 7.02 -26.48
N LEU A 382 -15.05 7.43 -25.40
CA LEU A 382 -14.52 8.38 -24.42
C LEU A 382 -14.43 7.74 -23.04
N TYR A 383 -13.41 8.16 -22.30
CA TYR A 383 -13.16 7.74 -20.93
C TYR A 383 -13.06 8.97 -20.03
N ARG A 384 -13.41 8.83 -18.75
CA ARG A 384 -13.23 9.86 -17.73
C ARG A 384 -12.07 9.48 -16.82
N ASN A 385 -10.98 10.23 -16.91
CA ASN A 385 -9.78 10.01 -16.09
C ASN A 385 -9.70 10.95 -14.88
N PHE A 386 -10.62 11.92 -14.79
CA PHE A 386 -10.79 12.79 -13.64
C PHE A 386 -12.28 13.14 -13.45
N ASP A 387 -12.84 12.78 -12.30
CA ASP A 387 -14.22 13.09 -11.91
C ASP A 387 -14.19 14.28 -10.94
N GLN A 388 -14.63 15.45 -11.41
CA GLN A 388 -14.49 16.71 -10.68
C GLN A 388 -15.34 16.76 -9.41
N GLU A 389 -16.55 16.20 -9.45
CA GLU A 389 -17.44 16.19 -8.29
C GLU A 389 -16.99 15.15 -7.27
N PHE A 390 -16.48 14.00 -7.72
CA PHE A 390 -15.90 13.00 -6.83
C PHE A 390 -14.64 13.52 -6.12
N ASP A 391 -13.73 14.17 -6.85
CA ASP A 391 -12.53 14.76 -6.25
C ASP A 391 -12.88 15.90 -5.29
N LYS A 392 -13.84 16.76 -5.65
CA LYS A 392 -14.35 17.82 -4.77
C LYS A 392 -14.96 17.25 -3.48
N LEU A 393 -15.67 16.13 -3.56
CA LEU A 393 -16.17 15.44 -2.38
C LEU A 393 -15.01 14.99 -1.48
N LEU A 394 -13.98 14.37 -2.06
CA LEU A 394 -12.83 13.84 -1.31
C LEU A 394 -11.88 14.93 -0.80
N SER A 395 -11.93 16.13 -1.39
CA SER A 395 -11.21 17.30 -0.90
C SER A 395 -11.69 17.76 0.49
N LYS A 396 -12.91 17.38 0.89
CA LYS A 396 -13.52 17.67 2.19
C LYS A 396 -13.37 16.48 3.16
N PRO A 397 -13.62 16.68 4.47
CA PRO A 397 -13.79 15.56 5.41
C PRO A 397 -14.83 14.56 4.86
N SER A 398 -14.40 13.32 4.67
CA SER A 398 -15.14 12.28 3.94
C SER A 398 -15.32 11.00 4.73
N ALA A 399 -14.66 10.90 5.88
CA ALA A 399 -14.81 9.79 6.80
C ALA A 399 -14.61 10.24 8.25
N GLU A 400 -15.25 9.52 9.16
CA GLU A 400 -14.95 9.58 10.58
C GLU A 400 -14.64 8.18 11.08
N ARG A 401 -13.60 8.05 11.92
CA ARG A 401 -13.31 6.82 12.63
C ARG A 401 -13.60 7.00 14.11
N LYS A 402 -14.48 6.18 14.66
CA LYS A 402 -14.93 6.27 16.05
C LYS A 402 -14.70 4.97 16.80
N LEU A 403 -14.30 5.08 18.07
CA LEU A 403 -14.14 3.99 19.02
C LEU A 403 -15.43 3.85 19.83
N SER A 404 -15.96 2.64 19.91
CA SER A 404 -17.14 2.38 20.73
C SER A 404 -16.80 2.52 22.22
N VAL A 405 -17.64 3.25 22.96
CA VAL A 405 -17.52 3.44 24.41
C VAL A 405 -18.82 3.08 25.11
N ARG A 406 -18.69 2.31 26.19
CA ARG A 406 -19.75 2.06 27.16
C ARG A 406 -19.52 2.92 28.38
N MET A 407 -20.57 3.58 28.85
CA MET A 407 -20.52 4.45 30.03
C MET A 407 -21.45 3.94 31.10
N GLU A 408 -21.04 4.15 32.35
CA GLU A 408 -21.84 3.81 33.51
C GLU A 408 -21.81 4.99 34.48
N PHE A 409 -22.98 5.51 34.82
CA PHE A 409 -23.17 6.61 35.74
C PHE A 409 -23.90 6.14 36.99
N GLN A 410 -23.27 6.34 38.15
CA GLN A 410 -23.75 5.87 39.45
C GLN A 410 -23.62 7.00 40.48
N ASP A 411 -24.44 6.96 41.53
CA ASP A 411 -24.19 7.74 42.74
C ASP A 411 -23.35 6.93 43.75
N ASN A 412 -22.68 7.64 44.63
CA ASN A 412 -21.94 7.07 45.75
C ASN A 412 -22.24 7.89 47.03
N ALA A 413 -21.57 7.56 48.14
CA ALA A 413 -21.83 8.20 49.43
C ALA A 413 -21.68 9.73 49.46
N PHE A 414 -20.88 10.32 48.56
CA PHE A 414 -20.53 11.75 48.58
C PHE A 414 -20.71 12.46 47.23
N GLY A 415 -21.34 11.83 46.24
CA GLY A 415 -21.60 12.42 44.93
C GLY A 415 -21.83 11.39 43.84
N PHE A 416 -21.20 11.58 42.68
CA PHE A 416 -21.41 10.75 41.49
C PHE A 416 -20.12 10.20 40.90
N THR A 417 -20.23 9.05 40.25
CA THR A 417 -19.13 8.36 39.56
C THR A 417 -19.53 8.09 38.12
N LEU A 418 -18.65 8.47 37.19
CA LEU A 418 -18.72 8.12 35.77
C LEU A 418 -17.60 7.14 35.44
N SER A 419 -17.96 5.94 34.99
CA SER A 419 -17.03 4.99 34.38
C SER A 419 -17.19 5.03 32.86
N MET A 420 -16.07 4.93 32.14
CA MET A 420 -16.06 4.81 30.68
C MET A 420 -15.11 3.68 30.29
N THR A 421 -15.57 2.77 29.44
CA THR A 421 -14.77 1.66 28.90
C THR A 421 -14.90 1.59 27.39
N ASP A 422 -13.79 1.56 26.67
CA ASP A 422 -13.80 1.39 25.22
C ASP A 422 -13.74 -0.08 24.78
N GLU A 423 -13.96 -0.31 23.49
CA GLU A 423 -13.93 -1.65 22.86
C GLU A 423 -12.58 -2.38 22.93
N THR A 424 -11.49 -1.71 23.31
CA THR A 424 -10.18 -2.34 23.53
C THR A 424 -9.93 -2.66 25.02
N GLY A 425 -10.90 -2.33 25.88
CA GLY A 425 -10.82 -2.50 27.32
C GLY A 425 -10.04 -1.40 28.06
N ALA A 426 -9.73 -0.26 27.43
CA ALA A 426 -9.24 0.89 28.20
C ALA A 426 -10.39 1.44 29.04
N ARG A 427 -10.15 1.63 30.34
CA ARG A 427 -11.19 2.02 31.31
C ARG A 427 -10.72 3.13 32.21
N ILE A 428 -11.62 4.07 32.49
CA ILE A 428 -11.46 5.11 33.50
C ILE A 428 -12.64 5.10 34.48
N MET A 429 -12.41 5.69 35.64
CA MET A 429 -13.43 5.98 36.64
C MET A 429 -13.18 7.40 37.17
N LEU A 430 -14.21 8.24 37.13
CA LEU A 430 -14.16 9.62 37.56
C LEU A 430 -15.22 9.87 38.61
N THR A 431 -14.79 10.23 39.83
CA THR A 431 -15.70 10.57 40.92
C THR A 431 -15.74 12.08 41.12
N ARG A 432 -16.94 12.63 41.34
CA ARG A 432 -17.17 14.03 41.66
C ARG A 432 -17.99 14.16 42.94
N PRO A 433 -17.47 14.84 43.97
CA PRO A 433 -18.28 15.24 45.10
C PRO A 433 -19.44 16.12 44.64
N PHE A 434 -20.64 15.82 45.11
CA PHE A 434 -21.84 16.59 44.84
C PHE A 434 -22.88 16.29 45.92
N GLU A 435 -23.48 17.32 46.49
CA GLU A 435 -24.54 17.17 47.48
C GLU A 435 -25.82 16.70 46.79
N LYS A 436 -26.33 15.53 47.16
CA LYS A 436 -27.44 14.87 46.46
C LYS A 436 -28.77 15.36 47.01
N GLU A 437 -29.60 15.89 46.12
CA GLU A 437 -30.99 16.28 46.40
C GLU A 437 -31.94 15.45 45.54
N PRO A 438 -33.13 15.04 46.03
CA PRO A 438 -34.11 14.33 45.23
C PRO A 438 -34.57 15.16 44.01
N ALA A 439 -34.61 14.54 42.84
CA ALA A 439 -35.10 15.18 41.62
C ALA A 439 -36.62 15.15 41.54
N ARG A 440 -37.20 16.25 41.04
CA ARG A 440 -38.66 16.36 40.80
C ARG A 440 -39.16 15.59 39.58
N ARG A 441 -38.25 15.23 38.67
CA ARG A 441 -38.51 14.47 37.43
C ARG A 441 -37.46 13.39 37.28
N ASP A 442 -37.80 12.30 36.60
CA ASP A 442 -36.84 11.25 36.27
C ASP A 442 -35.64 11.84 35.50
N GLN A 443 -34.43 11.56 35.98
CA GLN A 443 -33.19 12.05 35.39
C GLN A 443 -32.56 11.08 34.38
N ALA A 444 -32.97 9.81 34.34
CA ALA A 444 -32.23 8.78 33.61
C ALA A 444 -32.02 9.09 32.12
N GLU A 445 -33.07 9.48 31.41
CA GLU A 445 -32.99 9.84 29.98
C GLU A 445 -32.18 11.11 29.71
N ASN A 446 -32.28 12.11 30.59
CA ASN A 446 -31.46 13.32 30.46
C ASN A 446 -29.98 12.99 30.67
N ILE A 447 -29.64 12.16 31.66
CA ILE A 447 -28.28 11.71 31.92
C ILE A 447 -27.73 10.96 30.69
N ARG A 448 -28.48 9.98 30.16
CA ARG A 448 -28.11 9.24 28.94
C ARG A 448 -27.85 10.19 27.77
N THR A 449 -28.77 11.13 27.53
CA THR A 449 -28.67 12.10 26.45
C THR A 449 -27.46 13.02 26.60
N GLN A 450 -27.19 13.53 27.81
CA GLN A 450 -26.05 14.42 28.02
C GLN A 450 -24.72 13.68 27.91
N LEU A 451 -24.59 12.49 28.50
CA LEU A 451 -23.33 11.73 28.46
C LEU A 451 -23.00 11.23 27.05
N SER A 452 -24.00 10.91 26.23
CA SER A 452 -23.82 10.46 24.84
C SER A 452 -23.31 11.54 23.87
N LYS A 453 -23.34 12.83 24.25
CA LYS A 453 -22.87 13.95 23.40
C LYS A 453 -21.35 14.03 23.33
N LEU A 454 -20.75 13.09 22.59
CA LEU A 454 -19.30 12.98 22.42
C LEU A 454 -18.73 13.80 21.26
N GLY A 455 -19.57 14.29 20.34
CA GLY A 455 -19.18 15.26 19.30
C GLY A 455 -17.91 14.87 18.52
N ASN A 456 -16.95 15.80 18.45
CA ASN A 456 -15.70 15.66 17.68
C ASN A 456 -14.62 14.80 18.38
N THR A 457 -14.95 14.17 19.50
CA THR A 457 -14.02 13.24 20.16
C THR A 457 -13.88 11.95 19.32
N PRO A 458 -12.82 11.14 19.52
CA PRO A 458 -12.64 9.89 18.79
C PRO A 458 -13.61 8.78 19.21
N PHE A 459 -14.60 9.06 20.07
CA PHE A 459 -15.48 8.06 20.68
C PHE A 459 -16.92 8.23 20.21
N GLU A 460 -17.63 7.11 20.20
CA GLU A 460 -19.09 7.04 20.05
C GLU A 460 -19.68 6.26 21.22
N ALA A 461 -20.75 6.76 21.82
CA ALA A 461 -21.39 6.12 22.95
C ALA A 461 -22.34 5.02 22.43
N VAL A 462 -21.99 3.76 22.68
CA VAL A 462 -22.83 2.61 22.28
C VAL A 462 -23.78 2.17 23.38
N GLU A 463 -23.48 2.49 24.63
CA GLU A 463 -24.29 2.16 25.80
C GLU A 463 -24.04 3.17 26.92
N VAL A 464 -25.11 3.67 27.55
CA VAL A 464 -25.03 4.50 28.76
C VAL A 464 -25.97 3.94 29.82
N THR A 465 -25.39 3.29 30.82
CA THR A 465 -26.11 2.71 31.95
C THR A 465 -26.19 3.72 33.07
N VAL A 466 -27.40 3.98 33.57
CA VAL A 466 -27.66 4.84 34.73
C VAL A 466 -28.09 3.93 35.87
N ALA A 467 -27.24 3.77 36.87
CA ALA A 467 -27.45 2.90 38.02
C ALA A 467 -27.31 3.72 39.30
N MET A 468 -28.29 4.60 39.52
CA MET A 468 -28.39 5.36 40.76
C MET A 468 -29.26 4.60 41.78
N SER A 469 -28.94 4.76 43.06
CA SER A 469 -29.68 4.21 44.19
C SER A 469 -31.07 4.83 44.35
N ASP A 470 -31.25 6.07 43.90
CA ASP A 470 -32.51 6.83 43.91
C ASP A 470 -32.51 7.87 42.77
N ASN A 471 -33.62 8.56 42.56
CA ASN A 471 -33.75 9.62 41.57
C ASN A 471 -33.15 10.95 42.07
N TRP A 472 -31.83 11.06 42.04
CA TRP A 472 -31.09 12.27 42.43
C TRP A 472 -31.05 13.34 41.33
N PHE A 473 -31.10 14.63 41.70
CA PHE A 473 -30.89 15.74 40.78
C PHE A 473 -29.43 15.82 40.35
N VAL A 474 -29.20 15.84 39.03
CA VAL A 474 -27.85 15.95 38.46
C VAL A 474 -27.80 17.14 37.49
N PRO A 475 -27.04 18.20 37.78
CA PRO A 475 -26.88 19.31 36.87
C PRO A 475 -26.27 18.87 35.53
N SER A 476 -26.84 19.34 34.42
CA SER A 476 -26.25 19.11 33.08
C SER A 476 -24.83 19.65 32.95
N SER A 477 -24.47 20.68 33.71
CA SER A 477 -23.09 21.22 33.79
C SER A 477 -22.13 20.20 34.39
N LEU A 478 -22.52 19.52 35.47
CA LEU A 478 -21.72 18.46 36.09
C LEU A 478 -21.52 17.28 35.13
N LEU A 479 -22.59 16.84 34.45
CA LEU A 479 -22.51 15.79 33.43
C LEU A 479 -21.57 16.17 32.28
N ALA A 480 -21.66 17.42 31.79
CA ALA A 480 -20.79 17.92 30.73
C ALA A 480 -19.32 17.97 31.16
N GLU A 481 -19.06 18.41 32.40
CA GLU A 481 -17.71 18.43 32.96
C GLU A 481 -17.13 17.02 33.13
N MET A 482 -17.90 16.11 33.74
CA MET A 482 -17.49 14.71 33.93
C MET A 482 -17.25 14.01 32.60
N ARG A 483 -18.11 14.22 31.60
CA ARG A 483 -17.92 13.70 30.24
C ARG A 483 -16.62 14.22 29.62
N ARG A 484 -16.37 15.53 29.65
CA ARG A 484 -15.16 16.14 29.08
C ARG A 484 -13.90 15.56 29.71
N GLN A 485 -13.84 15.51 31.05
CA GLN A 485 -12.69 14.98 31.77
C GLN A 485 -12.54 13.46 31.60
N GLY A 486 -13.67 12.73 31.53
CA GLY A 486 -13.68 11.29 31.27
C GLY A 486 -13.07 10.96 29.91
N VAL A 487 -13.45 11.68 28.86
CA VAL A 487 -12.87 11.55 27.51
C VAL A 487 -11.37 11.81 27.52
N GLU A 488 -10.93 12.92 28.12
CA GLU A 488 -9.50 13.29 28.18
C GLU A 488 -8.65 12.23 28.89
N ARG A 489 -9.15 11.72 30.03
CA ARG A 489 -8.49 10.64 30.77
C ARG A 489 -8.48 9.35 29.96
N LEU A 490 -9.58 9.02 29.27
CA LEU A 490 -9.65 7.79 28.47
C LEU A 490 -8.67 7.81 27.29
N ILE A 491 -8.53 8.95 26.59
CA ILE A 491 -7.50 9.14 25.55
C ILE A 491 -6.10 8.93 26.13
N SER A 492 -5.84 9.51 27.30
CA SER A 492 -4.54 9.37 27.98
C SER A 492 -4.27 7.92 28.38
N THR A 493 -5.28 7.22 28.93
CA THR A 493 -5.20 5.80 29.26
C THR A 493 -4.94 4.95 28.02
N ARG A 494 -5.57 5.24 26.87
CA ARG A 494 -5.28 4.53 25.61
C ARG A 494 -3.84 4.70 25.17
N ARG A 495 -3.30 5.93 25.22
CA ARG A 495 -1.90 6.21 24.87
C ARG A 495 -0.93 5.42 25.75
N ILE A 496 -1.17 5.37 27.06
CA ILE A 496 -0.34 4.61 28.00
C ILE A 496 -0.43 3.10 27.78
N ARG A 497 -1.62 2.60 27.40
CA ARG A 497 -1.87 1.17 27.14
C ARG A 497 -1.31 0.68 25.81
N TYR A 498 -1.06 1.57 24.85
CA TYR A 498 -0.48 1.16 23.58
C TYR A 498 0.90 0.56 23.80
N ARG A 499 1.09 -0.68 23.33
CA ARG A 499 2.36 -1.40 23.41
C ARG A 499 2.84 -1.67 22.00
N ARG A 500 4.04 -1.16 21.70
CA ARG A 500 4.74 -1.49 20.48
C ARG A 500 5.30 -2.91 20.60
N GLU A 501 5.33 -3.60 19.47
CA GLU A 501 6.09 -4.82 19.34
C GLU A 501 7.57 -4.47 19.43
N GLU A 502 8.32 -5.22 20.24
CA GLU A 502 9.75 -5.06 20.38
C GLU A 502 10.44 -6.31 19.84
N ALA A 503 11.39 -6.12 18.93
CA ALA A 503 12.17 -7.20 18.36
C ALA A 503 13.60 -6.75 18.07
N ARG A 504 14.54 -7.69 18.11
CA ARG A 504 15.94 -7.46 17.72
C ARG A 504 16.33 -8.50 16.68
N PRO A 505 17.07 -8.11 15.62
CA PRO A 505 17.62 -9.08 14.69
C PRO A 505 18.52 -10.07 15.41
N VAL A 506 18.53 -11.31 14.91
CA VAL A 506 19.47 -12.32 15.40
C VAL A 506 20.86 -11.95 14.91
N LYS A 507 21.80 -11.79 15.85
CA LYS A 507 23.23 -11.60 15.54
C LYS A 507 23.96 -12.90 15.86
N PRO A 508 24.35 -13.71 14.87
CA PRO A 508 25.11 -14.92 15.14
C PRO A 508 26.46 -14.56 15.79
N CYS A 509 26.88 -15.36 16.77
CA CYS A 509 28.20 -15.24 17.39
C CYS A 509 29.30 -15.58 16.36
N VAL A 510 30.36 -14.78 16.32
CA VAL A 510 31.50 -15.02 15.42
C VAL A 510 32.26 -16.26 15.89
N GLY A 511 32.28 -17.33 15.09
CA GLY A 511 33.12 -18.51 15.31
C GLY A 511 32.40 -19.85 15.54
N GLU A 512 31.06 -19.86 15.64
CA GLU A 512 30.27 -21.09 15.72
C GLU A 512 29.65 -21.46 14.36
N ALA A 513 29.31 -22.75 14.17
CA ALA A 513 28.67 -23.23 12.96
C ALA A 513 27.37 -22.45 12.71
N THR A 514 27.14 -22.00 11.46
CA THR A 514 25.95 -21.23 11.12
C THR A 514 24.67 -22.03 11.36
N GLU A 515 23.95 -21.76 12.46
CA GLU A 515 22.67 -22.42 12.77
C GLU A 515 21.56 -22.06 11.77
N ILE A 516 21.69 -20.92 11.08
CA ILE A 516 20.68 -20.36 10.15
C ILE A 516 21.34 -20.09 8.78
N PRO A 517 21.53 -21.10 7.91
CA PRO A 517 22.24 -20.92 6.64
C PRO A 517 21.40 -20.15 5.61
N PHE A 518 22.04 -19.23 4.88
CA PHE A 518 21.42 -18.61 3.71
C PHE A 518 21.21 -19.66 2.60
N PRO A 519 20.07 -19.64 1.87
CA PRO A 519 19.75 -20.68 0.89
C PRO A 519 20.79 -20.82 -0.24
N GLU A 520 21.45 -19.74 -0.63
CA GLU A 520 22.45 -19.74 -1.71
C GLU A 520 23.87 -19.66 -1.15
N LYS A 521 24.81 -20.37 -1.77
CA LYS A 521 26.23 -20.34 -1.36
C LYS A 521 27.04 -19.24 -2.02
N ARG A 522 26.51 -18.62 -3.08
CA ARG A 522 27.17 -17.56 -3.83
C ARG A 522 26.14 -16.50 -4.19
N LEU A 523 26.48 -15.24 -3.98
CA LEU A 523 25.67 -14.10 -4.36
C LEU A 523 26.39 -13.32 -5.46
N THR A 524 25.70 -13.10 -6.57
CA THR A 524 26.17 -12.20 -7.63
C THR A 524 25.69 -10.77 -7.36
N TYR A 525 25.79 -9.87 -8.34
CA TYR A 525 25.17 -8.54 -8.28
C TYR A 525 23.68 -8.55 -7.93
N LEU A 526 22.99 -9.67 -8.15
CA LEU A 526 21.58 -9.90 -7.78
C LEU A 526 21.35 -9.95 -6.26
N GLY A 527 22.41 -10.15 -5.48
CA GLY A 527 22.38 -10.10 -4.02
C GLY A 527 22.25 -8.68 -3.46
N ASN A 528 22.41 -7.65 -4.30
CA ASN A 528 22.31 -6.23 -3.91
C ASN A 528 23.17 -5.88 -2.68
N VAL A 529 24.40 -6.40 -2.62
CA VAL A 529 25.33 -6.15 -1.51
C VAL A 529 26.17 -4.90 -1.81
N SER A 530 25.89 -3.80 -1.12
CA SER A 530 26.53 -2.49 -1.40
C SER A 530 27.35 -1.91 -0.25
N ASN A 531 27.54 -2.68 0.83
CA ASN A 531 28.35 -2.28 1.98
C ASN A 531 28.95 -3.50 2.70
N SER A 532 29.97 -3.25 3.51
CA SER A 532 30.74 -4.26 4.22
C SER A 532 29.87 -5.05 5.21
N LYS A 533 28.93 -4.39 5.90
CA LYS A 533 28.02 -5.01 6.87
C LYS A 533 27.05 -6.00 6.23
N ALA A 534 26.48 -5.66 5.07
CA ALA A 534 25.65 -6.57 4.30
C ALA A 534 26.47 -7.80 3.84
N GLY A 535 27.70 -7.59 3.37
CA GLY A 535 28.60 -8.67 3.01
C GLY A 535 28.95 -9.58 4.20
N ALA A 536 29.20 -8.99 5.37
CA ALA A 536 29.48 -9.72 6.61
C ALA A 536 28.27 -10.56 7.06
N PHE A 537 27.05 -10.00 6.99
CA PHE A 537 25.81 -10.73 7.27
C PHE A 537 25.72 -12.01 6.44
N TYR A 538 25.84 -11.92 5.12
CA TYR A 538 25.74 -13.10 4.26
C TYR A 538 26.85 -14.12 4.52
N LYS A 539 28.08 -13.67 4.76
CA LYS A 539 29.20 -14.56 5.12
C LYS A 539 28.97 -15.29 6.44
N ALA A 540 28.45 -14.60 7.46
CA ALA A 540 28.08 -15.20 8.73
C ALA A 540 26.98 -16.28 8.56
N HIS A 541 26.13 -16.10 7.55
CA HIS A 541 25.10 -17.06 7.15
C HIS A 541 25.57 -18.10 6.10
N GLY A 542 26.88 -18.33 5.98
CA GLY A 542 27.45 -19.43 5.20
C GLY A 542 27.51 -19.19 3.69
N VAL A 543 27.40 -17.93 3.24
CA VAL A 543 27.67 -17.54 1.84
C VAL A 543 29.18 -17.46 1.63
N THR A 544 29.69 -18.22 0.66
CA THR A 544 31.13 -18.40 0.41
C THR A 544 31.71 -17.37 -0.56
N ALA A 545 30.89 -16.81 -1.44
CA ALA A 545 31.28 -15.77 -2.39
C ALA A 545 30.18 -14.71 -2.46
N VAL A 546 30.56 -13.44 -2.33
CA VAL A 546 29.65 -12.30 -2.40
C VAL A 546 30.27 -11.29 -3.36
N GLU A 547 29.58 -11.03 -4.46
CA GLU A 547 29.96 -9.98 -5.41
C GLU A 547 29.25 -8.67 -5.08
N ASP A 548 29.83 -7.56 -5.53
CA ASP A 548 29.25 -6.23 -5.34
C ASP A 548 27.92 -6.06 -6.07
N ALA A 549 27.03 -5.26 -5.47
CA ALA A 549 25.84 -4.74 -6.10
C ALA A 549 26.18 -4.05 -7.44
N PHE A 550 25.23 -4.09 -8.37
CA PHE A 550 25.41 -3.51 -9.71
C PHE A 550 25.79 -2.02 -9.65
N GLU A 551 25.27 -1.28 -8.67
CA GLU A 551 25.54 0.15 -8.46
C GLU A 551 27.00 0.46 -8.10
N LEU A 552 27.72 -0.50 -7.51
CA LEU A 552 29.13 -0.34 -7.17
C LEU A 552 30.04 -0.83 -8.29
N SER A 553 29.65 -1.94 -8.93
CA SER A 553 30.42 -2.55 -10.02
C SER A 553 29.50 -2.88 -11.20
N PRO A 554 29.17 -1.86 -12.05
CA PRO A 554 28.34 -2.06 -13.22
C PRO A 554 28.96 -3.08 -14.19
N ARG A 555 28.12 -3.92 -14.80
CA ARG A 555 28.58 -5.01 -15.68
C ARG A 555 27.91 -4.94 -17.04
N LYS A 556 28.68 -5.28 -18.06
CA LYS A 556 28.18 -5.49 -19.43
C LYS A 556 27.69 -6.92 -19.60
N ASP A 557 26.84 -7.14 -20.59
CA ASP A 557 26.32 -8.47 -20.99
C ASP A 557 25.62 -9.29 -19.90
N VAL A 558 25.15 -8.63 -18.83
CA VAL A 558 24.33 -9.26 -17.78
C VAL A 558 22.85 -8.87 -17.94
N PRO A 559 21.91 -9.72 -17.49
CA PRO A 559 20.50 -9.32 -17.46
C PRO A 559 20.27 -8.12 -16.53
N LEU A 560 19.66 -7.07 -17.06
CA LEU A 560 19.33 -5.84 -16.32
C LEU A 560 17.89 -5.81 -15.80
N MET A 561 17.01 -6.65 -16.36
CA MET A 561 15.63 -6.79 -15.91
C MET A 561 15.15 -8.23 -16.09
N PHE A 562 14.41 -8.72 -15.10
CA PHE A 562 13.83 -10.06 -15.08
C PHE A 562 12.31 -9.90 -14.98
N THR A 563 11.52 -10.58 -15.81
CA THR A 563 10.07 -10.37 -15.77
C THR A 563 9.25 -11.60 -16.13
N LYS A 564 8.09 -11.75 -15.48
CA LYS A 564 7.06 -12.73 -15.85
C LYS A 564 6.21 -12.24 -17.04
N HIS A 565 6.17 -10.93 -17.29
CA HIS A 565 5.62 -10.39 -18.53
C HIS A 565 6.49 -10.88 -19.70
N CYS A 566 5.86 -11.42 -20.73
CA CYS A 566 6.57 -12.06 -21.83
C CYS A 566 5.98 -11.58 -23.14
N LEU A 567 6.80 -10.89 -23.94
CA LEU A 567 6.33 -10.35 -25.22
C LEU A 567 5.95 -11.44 -26.22
N ARG A 568 6.61 -12.61 -26.21
CA ARG A 568 6.11 -13.75 -27.00
C ARG A 568 4.68 -14.11 -26.61
N TYR A 569 4.35 -14.15 -25.33
CA TYR A 569 2.99 -14.45 -24.87
C TYR A 569 1.99 -13.36 -25.29
N SER A 570 2.35 -12.09 -25.12
CA SER A 570 1.50 -10.96 -25.53
C SER A 570 1.25 -10.93 -27.03
N MET A 571 2.20 -11.38 -27.85
CA MET A 571 2.06 -11.44 -29.31
C MET A 571 1.44 -12.75 -29.82
N GLY A 572 1.10 -13.70 -28.95
CA GLY A 572 0.48 -14.97 -29.37
C GLY A 572 1.47 -16.09 -29.70
N TRP A 573 2.77 -15.90 -29.49
CA TRP A 573 3.86 -16.79 -29.90
C TRP A 573 4.48 -17.61 -28.75
N CYS A 574 3.75 -17.80 -27.64
CA CYS A 574 4.28 -18.58 -26.53
C CYS A 574 4.25 -20.08 -26.86
N PRO A 575 5.41 -20.77 -26.87
CA PRO A 575 5.45 -22.20 -27.19
C PRO A 575 4.77 -23.06 -26.10
N THR A 576 4.75 -22.59 -24.85
CA THR A 576 4.18 -23.34 -23.71
C THR A 576 2.66 -23.24 -23.65
N TYR A 577 2.09 -22.04 -23.77
CA TYR A 577 0.67 -21.79 -23.54
C TYR A 577 -0.14 -21.73 -24.83
N GLN A 578 0.40 -21.11 -25.87
CA GLN A 578 -0.30 -20.90 -27.15
C GLN A 578 0.11 -21.96 -28.19
N LYS A 579 1.21 -22.69 -27.95
CA LYS A 579 1.78 -23.69 -28.87
C LYS A 579 2.03 -23.14 -30.28
N GLN A 580 2.33 -21.84 -30.37
CA GLN A 580 2.68 -21.16 -31.61
C GLN A 580 4.15 -20.76 -31.61
N LYS A 581 4.68 -20.53 -32.82
CA LYS A 581 6.01 -19.98 -33.04
C LYS A 581 5.88 -18.60 -33.65
N SER A 582 6.80 -17.71 -33.29
CA SER A 582 6.86 -16.39 -33.92
C SER A 582 7.30 -16.53 -35.38
N PRO A 583 6.71 -15.75 -36.30
CA PRO A 583 7.15 -15.68 -37.69
C PRO A 583 8.41 -14.81 -37.89
N TYR A 584 8.94 -14.19 -36.83
CA TYR A 584 10.10 -13.28 -36.87
C TYR A 584 11.37 -13.92 -36.33
N LYS A 585 12.53 -13.45 -36.80
CA LYS A 585 13.84 -14.00 -36.44
C LYS A 585 14.34 -13.49 -35.10
N GLU A 586 14.80 -14.39 -34.24
CA GLU A 586 15.36 -14.04 -32.93
C GLU A 586 16.88 -13.81 -32.98
N PRO A 587 17.46 -13.06 -32.03
CA PRO A 587 16.81 -12.41 -30.87
C PRO A 587 15.90 -11.23 -31.24
N TYR A 588 14.99 -10.86 -30.34
CA TYR A 588 14.17 -9.65 -30.47
C TYR A 588 14.79 -8.50 -29.67
N PHE A 589 14.49 -7.27 -30.07
CA PHE A 589 14.99 -6.08 -29.40
C PHE A 589 13.88 -5.06 -29.17
N LEU A 590 13.99 -4.31 -28.08
CA LEU A 590 13.23 -3.09 -27.85
C LEU A 590 14.11 -1.88 -28.20
N ARG A 591 13.66 -1.08 -29.15
CA ARG A 591 14.36 0.13 -29.60
C ARG A 591 13.58 1.38 -29.20
N TYR A 592 14.25 2.34 -28.57
CA TYR A 592 13.71 3.67 -28.31
C TYR A 592 14.82 4.71 -28.40
N LYS A 593 14.76 5.59 -29.41
CA LYS A 593 15.88 6.48 -29.76
C LYS A 593 17.17 5.66 -29.90
N GLU A 594 18.26 6.09 -29.28
CA GLU A 594 19.55 5.39 -29.27
C GLU A 594 19.59 4.18 -28.32
N THR A 595 18.55 3.93 -27.51
CA THR A 595 18.54 2.78 -26.61
C THR A 595 18.07 1.53 -27.35
N LEU A 596 18.92 0.49 -27.35
CA LEU A 596 18.63 -0.84 -27.86
C LEU A 596 18.72 -1.88 -26.73
N LEU A 597 17.63 -2.61 -26.50
CA LEU A 597 17.56 -3.63 -25.44
C LEU A 597 17.27 -5.00 -26.02
N ARG A 598 18.21 -5.94 -25.90
CA ARG A 598 18.03 -7.33 -26.36
C ARG A 598 17.16 -8.13 -25.41
N LEU A 599 16.23 -8.89 -25.98
CA LEU A 599 15.33 -9.79 -25.27
C LEU A 599 15.83 -11.23 -25.35
N ARG A 600 15.83 -11.91 -24.20
CA ARG A 600 16.04 -13.36 -24.11
C ARG A 600 14.87 -14.01 -23.39
N PHE A 601 14.37 -15.13 -23.92
CA PHE A 601 13.23 -15.84 -23.37
C PHE A 601 13.68 -17.13 -22.68
N ASP A 602 13.49 -17.20 -21.37
CA ASP A 602 13.72 -18.40 -20.57
C ASP A 602 12.37 -19.08 -20.31
N CYS A 603 11.97 -19.91 -21.27
CA CYS A 603 10.69 -20.62 -21.21
C CYS A 603 10.62 -21.64 -20.07
N LYS A 604 11.77 -22.16 -19.59
CA LYS A 604 11.83 -23.12 -18.48
C LYS A 604 11.33 -22.47 -17.18
N ASN A 605 11.78 -21.25 -16.89
CA ASN A 605 11.37 -20.50 -15.70
C ASN A 605 10.18 -19.54 -15.97
N CYS A 606 9.63 -19.60 -17.19
CA CYS A 606 8.54 -18.77 -17.66
C CYS A 606 8.82 -17.26 -17.48
N GLN A 607 10.00 -16.82 -17.89
CA GLN A 607 10.48 -15.45 -17.72
C GLN A 607 11.14 -14.88 -18.98
N MET A 608 11.11 -13.56 -19.12
CA MET A 608 11.83 -12.80 -20.14
C MET A 608 12.92 -11.97 -19.45
N LEU A 609 14.11 -11.97 -20.04
CA LEU A 609 15.29 -11.25 -19.59
C LEU A 609 15.60 -10.12 -20.57
N ILE A 610 16.02 -8.98 -20.05
CA ILE A 610 16.36 -7.81 -20.85
C ILE A 610 17.83 -7.46 -20.60
N TYR A 611 18.58 -7.28 -21.69
CA TYR A 611 19.98 -6.87 -21.72
C TYR A 611 20.08 -5.51 -22.42
N ALA A 612 21.05 -4.69 -22.04
CA ALA A 612 21.42 -3.52 -22.84
C ALA A 612 22.44 -3.97 -23.91
N GLU A 613 22.27 -3.47 -25.13
CA GLU A 613 23.28 -3.57 -26.19
C GLU A 613 24.04 -2.24 -26.26
N GLU A 614 25.31 -2.30 -26.66
CA GLU A 614 26.17 -1.12 -26.84
C GLU A 614 26.05 -0.51 -28.24
#